data_AF-A0A257MWT2-F1
#
_entry.id   AF-A0A257MWT2-F1
#
_cell.length_a   1.000
_cell.length_b   1.000
_cell.length_c   1.000
_cell.angle_alpha   90.00
_cell.angle_beta   90.00
_cell.angle_gamma   90.00
#
_symmetry.space_group_name_H-M   'P 1'
#
loop_
_entity.id
_entity.type
_entity.pdbx_description
1 polymer ?
#
loop_
_entity_poly.entity_id
_entity_poly.type
_entity_poly.pdbx_seq_one_letter_code
_entity_poly.pdbx_strand_id
1 'polypeptide(L)'
;PGLLAGGEGESQTLWRCFSRDWIKTQKGDSLDIAWLKDQDSVDAASLPEPDVLAAEAMSELTEALRELNGLIQALGAGDEAQAQNDLLAEVLGLGESA
;
A
#
# COMPACT_ATOMS: atom_id res chain seq x y z
N PRO A 1 14.90 -12.17 -39.31
CA PRO A 1 15.34 -13.35 -38.52
C PRO A 1 14.67 -13.33 -37.15
N GLY A 2 13.60 -14.11 -37.02
CA GLY A 2 12.76 -14.13 -35.82
C GLY A 2 13.48 -14.71 -34.62
N LEU A 3 13.39 -14.02 -33.50
CA LEU A 3 13.51 -14.64 -32.19
C LEU A 3 12.15 -14.46 -31.52
N LEU A 4 11.43 -15.58 -31.41
CA LEU A 4 10.25 -15.68 -30.57
C LEU A 4 10.71 -15.41 -29.14
N ALA A 5 10.40 -14.23 -28.60
CA ALA A 5 10.53 -13.96 -27.18
C ALA A 5 9.35 -14.60 -26.45
N GLY A 6 9.32 -15.93 -26.49
CA GLY A 6 8.42 -16.81 -25.77
C GLY A 6 9.23 -18.05 -25.44
N GLY A 7 9.85 -18.03 -24.26
CA GLY A 7 10.73 -19.09 -23.79
C GLY A 7 11.01 -18.88 -22.32
N GLU A 8 10.31 -19.66 -21.51
CA GLU A 8 10.45 -19.78 -20.06
C GLU A 8 11.90 -20.01 -19.66
N GLY A 9 12.34 -19.30 -18.63
CA GLY A 9 13.71 -19.29 -18.14
C GLY A 9 13.88 -18.14 -17.19
N GLU A 10 13.64 -18.39 -15.91
CA GLU A 10 13.85 -17.44 -14.81
C GLU A 10 15.34 -17.11 -14.71
N SER A 11 15.76 -16.11 -15.48
CA SER A 11 17.08 -15.50 -15.37
C SER A 11 16.85 -14.04 -15.02
N GLN A 12 17.03 -13.70 -13.74
CA GLN A 12 17.00 -12.34 -13.20
C GLN A 12 18.17 -11.52 -13.79
N THR A 13 18.10 -11.19 -15.06
CA THR A 13 19.09 -10.35 -15.74
C THR A 13 18.62 -8.91 -15.75
N LEU A 14 19.55 -7.98 -15.48
CA LEU A 14 19.30 -6.54 -15.48
C LEU A 14 19.30 -5.93 -16.89
N TRP A 15 19.44 -6.74 -17.95
CA TRP A 15 19.43 -6.28 -19.33
C TRP A 15 18.41 -7.05 -20.17
N ARG A 16 17.46 -6.34 -20.77
CA ARG A 16 16.44 -6.91 -21.64
C ARG A 16 16.09 -5.97 -22.79
N CYS A 17 15.83 -6.54 -23.97
CA CYS A 17 15.42 -5.79 -25.15
C CYS A 17 13.92 -5.99 -25.41
N PHE A 18 13.19 -4.91 -25.70
CA PHE A 18 11.76 -4.92 -26.02
C PHE A 18 11.54 -4.40 -27.45
N SER A 19 10.60 -5.01 -28.19
CA SER A 19 10.28 -4.56 -29.56
C SER A 19 9.35 -3.35 -29.55
N ARG A 20 9.42 -2.52 -30.59
CA ARG A 20 8.59 -1.31 -30.72
C ARG A 20 7.09 -1.61 -30.75
N ASP A 21 6.70 -2.69 -31.42
CA ASP A 21 5.29 -3.14 -31.49
C ASP A 21 4.76 -3.59 -30.12
N TRP A 22 5.59 -4.24 -29.31
CA TRP A 22 5.21 -4.64 -27.95
C TRP A 22 4.98 -3.43 -27.05
N ILE A 23 5.88 -2.44 -27.10
CA ILE A 23 5.73 -1.19 -26.32
C ILE A 23 4.43 -0.47 -26.70
N LYS A 24 4.09 -0.45 -28.00
CA LYS A 24 2.84 0.16 -28.49
C LYS A 24 1.59 -0.56 -27.97
N THR A 25 1.57 -1.88 -28.11
CA THR A 25 0.36 -2.69 -27.92
C THR A 25 0.12 -3.06 -26.46
N GLN A 26 1.17 -3.36 -25.69
CA GLN A 26 1.07 -3.87 -24.32
C GLN A 26 1.24 -2.78 -23.26
N LYS A 27 2.06 -1.76 -23.55
CA LYS A 27 2.36 -0.66 -22.61
C LYS A 27 1.72 0.68 -23.02
N GLY A 28 1.01 0.73 -24.15
CA GLY A 28 0.35 1.95 -24.62
C GLY A 28 1.34 3.10 -24.89
N ASP A 29 2.50 2.81 -25.47
CA ASP A 29 3.61 3.76 -25.68
C ASP A 29 4.28 4.28 -24.39
N SER A 30 3.96 3.72 -23.21
CA SER A 30 4.72 3.99 -21.99
C SER A 30 6.10 3.32 -22.03
N LEU A 31 7.15 4.10 -21.74
CA LEU A 31 8.53 3.63 -21.59
C LEU A 31 8.86 3.18 -20.15
N ASP A 32 7.88 3.26 -19.24
CA ASP A 32 8.01 2.76 -17.87
C ASP A 32 7.88 1.22 -17.85
N ILE A 33 8.99 0.55 -18.14
CA ILE A 33 9.08 -0.90 -18.31
C ILE A 33 9.91 -1.48 -17.16
N ALA A 34 9.22 -1.94 -16.11
CA ALA A 34 9.77 -2.85 -15.11
C ALA A 34 9.45 -4.30 -15.51
N TRP A 35 10.45 -5.19 -15.47
CA TRP A 35 10.30 -6.63 -15.72
C TRP A 35 10.93 -7.52 -14.63
N LEU A 36 11.61 -6.90 -13.68
CA LEU A 36 12.10 -7.55 -12.48
C LEU A 36 11.18 -7.14 -11.34
N LYS A 37 10.65 -8.13 -10.63
CA LYS A 37 9.95 -7.90 -9.37
C LYS A 37 11.01 -7.90 -8.26
N ASP A 38 11.01 -6.86 -7.44
CA ASP A 38 11.82 -6.88 -6.22
C ASP A 38 11.36 -8.05 -5.35
N GLN A 39 12.29 -8.76 -4.70
CA GLN A 39 11.94 -9.87 -3.79
C GLN A 39 11.17 -9.35 -2.57
N ASP A 40 11.37 -8.08 -2.20
CA ASP A 40 10.63 -7.40 -1.14
C ASP A 40 9.32 -6.75 -1.65
N SER A 41 9.02 -6.86 -2.95
CA SER A 41 7.77 -6.34 -3.49
C SER A 41 6.63 -7.27 -3.14
N VAL A 42 5.72 -6.80 -2.30
CA VAL A 42 4.44 -7.46 -2.03
C VAL A 42 3.71 -7.68 -3.36
N ASP A 43 3.38 -8.94 -3.66
CA ASP A 43 2.57 -9.26 -4.82
C ASP A 43 1.14 -8.81 -4.58
N ALA A 44 0.62 -7.90 -5.41
CA ALA A 44 -0.78 -7.51 -5.35
C ALA A 44 -1.74 -8.71 -5.51
N ALA A 45 -1.29 -9.79 -6.18
CA ALA A 45 -2.05 -11.04 -6.29
C ALA A 45 -1.96 -11.94 -5.04
N SER A 46 -1.07 -11.66 -4.09
CA SER A 46 -0.95 -12.36 -2.80
C SER A 46 -1.52 -11.57 -1.62
N LEU A 47 -2.13 -10.41 -1.89
CA LEU A 47 -2.83 -9.65 -0.85
C LEU A 47 -4.13 -10.37 -0.47
N PRO A 48 -4.51 -10.34 0.82
CA PRO A 48 -5.82 -10.79 1.25
C PRO A 48 -6.92 -9.92 0.66
N GLU A 49 -8.17 -10.35 0.80
CA GLU A 49 -9.33 -9.58 0.34
C GLU A 49 -9.27 -8.14 0.87
N PRO A 50 -9.70 -7.13 0.09
CA PRO A 50 -9.59 -5.71 0.46
C PRO A 50 -10.18 -5.39 1.83
N ASP A 51 -11.30 -6.03 2.18
CA ASP A 51 -11.97 -5.85 3.47
C ASP A 51 -11.13 -6.35 4.65
N VAL A 52 -10.37 -7.44 4.45
CA VAL A 52 -9.46 -7.98 5.47
C VAL A 52 -8.31 -7.02 5.69
N LEU A 53 -7.69 -6.53 4.62
CA LEU A 53 -6.61 -5.56 4.69
C LEU A 53 -7.07 -4.24 5.35
N ALA A 54 -8.26 -3.76 5.00
CA ALA A 54 -8.84 -2.57 5.61
C ALA A 54 -9.10 -2.78 7.11
N ALA A 55 -9.63 -3.94 7.50
CA ALA A 55 -9.87 -4.26 8.91
C ALA A 55 -8.58 -4.35 9.72
N GLU A 56 -7.53 -5.00 9.18
CA GLU A 56 -6.20 -5.08 9.80
C GLU A 56 -5.60 -3.69 9.99
N ALA A 57 -5.60 -2.86 8.94
CA ALA A 57 -5.11 -1.50 9.01
C ALA A 57 -5.85 -0.67 10.08
N MET A 58 -7.16 -0.81 10.17
CA MET A 58 -7.97 -0.09 11.16
C MET A 58 -7.67 -0.55 12.58
N SER A 59 -7.44 -1.85 12.77
CA SER A 59 -7.03 -2.41 14.07
C SER A 59 -5.69 -1.84 14.51
N GLU A 60 -4.68 -1.87 13.64
CA GLU A 60 -3.33 -1.36 13.94
C GLU A 60 -3.34 0.15 14.23
N LEU A 61 -4.05 0.94 13.42
CA LEU A 61 -4.19 2.37 13.64
C LEU A 61 -4.88 2.69 14.97
N THR A 62 -5.92 1.92 15.34
CA THR A 62 -6.63 2.10 16.61
C THR A 62 -5.73 1.82 17.81
N GLU A 63 -4.89 0.78 17.73
CA GLU A 63 -3.95 0.46 18.80
C GLU A 63 -2.86 1.53 18.94
N ALA A 64 -2.28 1.98 17.83
CA ALA A 64 -1.31 3.07 17.82
C ALA A 64 -1.87 4.37 18.42
N LEU A 65 -3.12 4.72 18.08
CA LEU A 65 -3.81 5.88 18.65
C LEU A 65 -4.07 5.72 20.16
N ARG A 66 -4.44 4.52 20.62
CA ARG A 66 -4.60 4.22 22.06
C ARG A 66 -3.30 4.44 22.83
N GLU A 67 -2.19 3.93 22.30
CA GLU A 67 -0.88 4.08 22.93
C GLU A 67 -0.44 5.55 22.98
N LEU A 68 -0.61 6.28 21.88
CA LEU A 68 -0.30 7.70 21.83
C LEU A 68 -1.11 8.51 22.85
N ASN A 69 -2.41 8.24 22.97
CA ASN A 69 -3.26 8.86 23.97
C ASN A 69 -2.76 8.57 25.40
N GLY A 70 -2.39 7.32 25.68
CA GLY A 70 -1.77 6.95 26.96
C GLY A 70 -0.48 7.72 27.27
N LEU A 71 0.37 7.94 26.27
CA LEU A 71 1.59 8.75 26.43
C LEU A 71 1.29 10.21 26.72
N ILE A 72 0.34 10.82 25.99
CA ILE A 72 -0.04 12.22 26.19
C ILE A 72 -0.61 12.43 27.61
N GLN A 73 -1.43 11.49 28.09
CA GLN A 73 -1.93 11.49 29.47
C GLN A 73 -0.79 11.37 30.50
N ALA A 74 0.16 10.45 30.27
CA ALA A 74 1.31 10.26 31.17
C ALA A 74 2.21 11.50 31.26
N LEU A 75 2.26 12.31 30.20
CA LEU A 75 2.99 13.59 30.16
C LEU A 75 2.22 14.75 30.82
N GLY A 76 0.99 14.53 31.29
CA GLY A 76 0.16 15.55 31.95
C GLY A 76 -0.64 16.44 31.00
N ALA A 77 -0.69 16.12 29.71
CA ALA A 77 -1.43 16.85 28.67
C ALA A 77 -2.81 16.20 28.39
N GLY A 78 -3.52 15.82 29.45
CA GLY A 78 -4.79 15.08 29.34
C GLY A 78 -5.89 15.87 28.63
N ASP A 79 -5.90 17.19 28.77
CA ASP A 79 -6.88 18.06 28.12
C ASP A 79 -6.65 18.11 26.60
N GLU A 80 -5.39 18.14 26.16
CA GLU A 80 -5.01 18.03 24.75
C GLU A 80 -5.32 16.64 24.18
N ALA A 81 -5.11 15.57 24.96
CA ALA A 81 -5.49 14.22 24.56
C ALA A 81 -7.02 14.12 24.32
N GLN A 82 -7.81 14.73 25.20
CA GLN A 82 -9.26 14.74 25.07
C GLN A 82 -9.71 15.52 23.82
N ALA A 83 -9.17 16.72 23.61
CA ALA A 83 -9.46 17.52 22.41
C ALA A 83 -9.09 16.75 21.12
N GLN A 84 -7.98 16.01 21.13
CA GLN A 84 -7.57 15.20 19.99
C GLN A 84 -8.54 14.04 19.72
N ASN A 85 -9.09 13.39 20.76
CA ASN A 85 -10.10 12.34 20.61
C ASN A 85 -11.43 12.88 20.08
N ASP A 86 -11.85 14.06 20.54
CA ASP A 86 -13.09 14.68 20.09
C ASP A 86 -13.00 15.02 18.59
N LEU A 87 -11.86 15.55 18.15
CA LEU A 87 -11.58 15.80 16.73
C LEU A 87 -11.51 14.49 15.91
N LEU A 88 -10.89 13.44 16.45
CA LEU A 88 -10.86 12.14 15.78
C LEU A 88 -12.28 11.55 15.62
N ALA A 89 -13.14 11.72 16.61
CA ALA A 89 -14.54 11.29 16.53
C ALA A 89 -15.32 12.07 15.46
N GLU A 90 -15.07 13.37 15.31
CA GLU A 90 -15.65 14.19 14.25
C GLU A 90 -15.17 13.74 12.86
N VAL A 91 -13.85 13.57 12.67
CA VAL A 91 -13.25 13.15 11.39
C VAL A 91 -13.73 11.77 10.94
N LEU A 92 -13.90 10.84 11.88
CA LEU A 92 -14.40 9.50 11.60
C LEU A 92 -15.93 9.43 11.47
N GLY A 93 -16.63 10.56 11.63
CA GLY A 93 -18.09 10.61 11.56
C GLY A 93 -18.79 9.86 12.70
N LEU A 94 -18.06 9.57 13.78
CA LEU A 94 -18.57 8.91 14.99
C LEU A 94 -19.31 9.91 15.91
N GLY A 95 -19.24 11.20 15.59
CA GLY A 95 -19.80 12.30 16.38
C GLY A 95 -21.29 12.62 16.15
N GLU A 96 -21.97 11.99 15.19
CA GLU A 96 -23.39 12.27 14.92
C GLU A 96 -24.19 10.98 14.68
N SER A 97 -24.79 10.47 15.76
CA SER A 97 -25.89 9.50 15.74
C SER A 97 -26.83 9.86 16.88
N ALA A 98 -27.72 10.80 16.61
CA ALA A 98 -28.94 11.02 17.40
C ALA A 98 -30.04 10.04 16.95
#